data_AF-K0TFB6-F1
#
_entry.id   AF-K0TFB6-F1
#
_cell.length_a   1.000
_cell.length_b   1.000
_cell.length_c   1.000
_cell.angle_alpha   90.00
_cell.angle_beta   90.00
_cell.angle_gamma   90.00
#
_symmetry.space_group_name_H-M   'P 1'
#
loop_
_entity.id
_entity.type
_entity.pdbx_description
1 polymer ?
#
loop_
_entity_poly.entity_id
_entity_poly.type
_entity_poly.pdbx_seq_one_letter_code
_entity_poly.pdbx_strand_id
1 'polypeptide(L)'
;MEVSDVADVHVGTPPGPLSSWALRRVHFHGFAGLPTTRNEVVCSPEFSCFGRQWRVELYPGGHEDSKEGNVSVSLTNESPESIQAHFKIILKHPTDQNERLFRIESNDEMVTFGARGGNGRYNFAKRETMLTYLHNGTLSLEIHLRTYKKAEPDSFVPSNSFCDNMLKGFNNEEMSDVAFEVGGEVESAAKRRKRAKTTATTFHAFHSILRLNAPSLADMCRPGDEAAVPINGVDPEVFKMVLYFCYGGTIKDEEVAANAKAIIEAADRFGIVNLKLQAEAVLTERTEITVDNMLDSLLYANSKNLALFQEKIMDFVAENGDRIVGNVSFDDVPGNLISDILTAVARGKRSISTSGPEDDMKFMRVSELRKQLHDKGLCIDGSRETMIALLMENIESGDNESS
;
A
#
# COMPACT_ATOMS: atom_id res chain seq x y z
N MET A 1 -25.49 53.56 1.72
CA MET A 1 -24.08 53.15 1.96
C MET A 1 -23.59 52.57 0.66
N GLU A 2 -22.92 53.39 -0.14
CA GLU A 2 -22.19 52.92 -1.32
C GLU A 2 -21.00 52.12 -0.81
N VAL A 3 -20.94 50.84 -1.19
CA VAL A 3 -19.78 50.00 -0.98
C VAL A 3 -18.77 50.44 -2.04
N SER A 4 -17.75 51.18 -1.61
CA SER A 4 -16.62 51.53 -2.46
C SER A 4 -15.94 50.24 -2.89
N ASP A 5 -15.95 49.99 -4.20
CA ASP A 5 -15.24 48.90 -4.85
C ASP A 5 -13.73 49.18 -4.72
N VAL A 6 -13.08 48.55 -3.74
CA VAL A 6 -11.63 48.68 -3.55
C VAL A 6 -10.97 47.67 -4.47
N ALA A 7 -10.42 48.15 -5.58
CA ALA A 7 -9.60 47.34 -6.47
C ALA A 7 -8.19 47.18 -5.88
N ASP A 8 -7.86 45.98 -5.41
CA ASP A 8 -6.52 45.67 -4.93
C ASP A 8 -5.54 45.62 -6.11
N VAL A 9 -4.54 46.52 -6.08
CA VAL A 9 -3.44 46.55 -7.05
C VAL A 9 -2.25 45.78 -6.47
N HIS A 10 -1.98 44.60 -7.02
CA HIS A 10 -0.84 43.78 -6.61
C HIS A 10 0.43 44.18 -7.37
N VAL A 11 1.57 44.29 -6.67
CA VAL A 11 2.90 44.52 -7.25
C VAL A 11 3.77 43.28 -7.02
N GLY A 12 4.32 42.72 -8.11
CA GLY A 12 5.12 41.49 -8.09
C GLY A 12 4.31 40.21 -8.28
N THR A 13 5.00 39.06 -8.33
CA THR A 13 4.34 37.75 -8.41
C THR A 13 3.94 37.32 -7.00
N PRO A 14 2.64 37.11 -6.70
CA PRO A 14 2.22 36.62 -5.40
C PRO A 14 2.81 35.21 -5.15
N PRO A 15 3.14 34.86 -3.90
CA PRO A 15 3.57 33.52 -3.54
C PRO A 15 2.59 32.46 -4.04
N GLY A 16 3.09 31.39 -4.66
CA GLY A 16 2.24 30.30 -5.17
C GLY A 16 1.43 29.61 -4.07
N PRO A 17 0.39 28.83 -4.41
CA PRO A 17 -0.39 28.10 -3.43
C PRO A 17 0.50 27.09 -2.68
N LEU A 18 0.39 27.07 -1.36
CA LEU A 18 1.13 26.14 -0.52
C LEU A 18 0.51 24.73 -0.58
N SER A 19 1.36 23.72 -0.48
CA SER A 19 0.92 22.34 -0.21
C SER A 19 0.31 22.22 1.19
N SER A 20 -0.48 21.17 1.41
CA SER A 20 -0.86 20.76 2.75
C SER A 20 0.37 20.36 3.56
N TRP A 21 0.28 20.45 4.89
CA TRP A 21 1.36 20.02 5.77
C TRP A 21 1.51 18.50 5.72
N ALA A 22 2.71 18.03 5.35
CA ALA A 22 3.13 16.65 5.49
C ALA A 22 3.70 16.44 6.89
N LEU A 23 3.15 15.46 7.62
CA LEU A 23 3.60 15.09 8.97
C LEU A 23 4.48 13.83 8.93
N ARG A 24 5.60 13.86 9.64
CA ARG A 24 6.45 12.71 9.95
C ARG A 24 6.72 12.66 11.44
N ARG A 25 6.65 11.49 12.05
CA ARG A 25 7.03 11.29 13.46
C ARG A 25 8.39 10.61 13.50
N VAL A 26 9.31 11.19 14.25
CA VAL A 26 10.66 10.65 14.46
C VAL A 26 10.80 10.28 15.93
N HIS A 27 11.15 9.02 16.18
CA HIS A 27 11.22 8.44 17.51
C HIS A 27 12.68 8.15 17.89
N PHE A 28 13.12 8.73 19.01
CA PHE A 28 14.42 8.47 19.62
C PHE A 28 14.20 7.60 20.86
N HIS A 29 14.37 6.29 20.69
CA HIS A 29 14.24 5.32 21.76
C HIS A 29 15.41 5.41 22.74
N GLY A 30 15.15 5.17 24.03
CA GLY A 30 16.18 5.21 25.07
C GLY A 30 16.81 6.60 25.25
N PHE A 31 16.05 7.69 25.03
CA PHE A 31 16.58 9.06 25.01
C PHE A 31 17.40 9.42 26.27
N ALA A 32 17.02 8.88 27.43
CA ALA A 32 17.74 9.09 28.69
C ALA A 32 19.19 8.58 28.66
N GLY A 33 19.46 7.49 27.93
CA GLY A 33 20.79 6.87 27.79
C GLY A 33 21.61 7.39 26.61
N LEU A 34 21.07 8.32 25.80
CA LEU A 34 21.82 8.93 24.71
C LEU A 34 22.98 9.81 25.22
N PRO A 35 24.05 10.00 24.42
CA PRO A 35 25.24 10.73 24.85
C PRO A 35 24.92 12.16 25.27
N THR A 36 25.50 12.56 26.40
CA THR A 36 25.39 13.92 26.94
C THR A 36 26.62 14.76 26.68
N THR A 37 27.63 14.22 25.99
CA THR A 37 28.79 14.98 25.54
C THR A 37 28.34 16.06 24.57
N ARG A 38 28.91 17.26 24.70
CA ARG A 38 28.67 18.35 23.76
C ARG A 38 29.11 17.95 22.36
N ASN A 39 28.33 18.36 21.37
CA ASN A 39 28.56 18.13 19.95
C ASN A 39 28.51 16.65 19.49
N GLU A 40 28.04 15.73 20.34
CA GLU A 40 27.70 14.38 19.90
C GLU A 40 26.29 14.35 19.30
N VAL A 41 26.22 13.99 18.02
CA VAL A 41 24.97 13.94 17.24
C VAL A 41 24.40 12.53 17.22
N VAL A 42 23.07 12.46 17.34
CA VAL A 42 22.27 11.26 17.11
C VAL A 42 21.34 11.56 15.94
N CYS A 43 21.53 10.83 14.85
CA CYS A 43 20.76 11.00 13.62
C CYS A 43 19.56 10.04 13.59
N SER A 44 18.43 10.51 13.07
CA SER A 44 17.35 9.62 12.66
C SER A 44 17.74 8.84 11.40
N PRO A 45 17.03 7.74 11.08
CA PRO A 45 16.99 7.24 9.71
C PRO A 45 16.56 8.33 8.73
N GLU A 46 16.94 8.19 7.47
CA GLU A 46 16.46 9.06 6.41
C GLU A 46 14.98 8.79 6.12
N PHE A 47 14.25 9.85 5.76
CA PHE A 47 12.87 9.73 5.33
C PHE A 47 12.59 10.64 4.13
N SER A 48 11.72 10.15 3.24
CA SER A 48 11.39 10.87 2.02
C SER A 48 10.17 11.78 2.21
N CYS A 49 10.30 13.03 1.74
CA CYS A 49 9.21 14.00 1.67
C CYS A 49 9.45 15.02 0.56
N PHE A 50 8.43 15.31 -0.25
CA PHE A 50 8.51 16.26 -1.39
C PHE A 50 9.64 15.97 -2.39
N GLY A 51 9.93 14.70 -2.66
CA GLY A 51 10.99 14.29 -3.60
C GLY A 51 12.42 14.55 -3.09
N ARG A 52 12.57 14.71 -1.78
CA ARG A 52 13.85 14.88 -1.08
C ARG A 52 13.97 13.87 0.06
N GLN A 53 15.20 13.47 0.36
CA GLN A 53 15.57 12.76 1.58
C GLN A 53 15.89 13.74 2.69
N TRP A 54 15.32 13.49 3.85
CA TRP A 54 15.44 14.32 5.05
C TRP A 54 15.97 13.48 6.21
N ARG A 55 16.62 14.15 7.15
CA ARG A 55 17.12 13.54 8.38
C ARG A 55 16.96 14.52 9.54
N VAL A 56 16.63 14.00 10.73
CA VAL A 56 16.62 14.80 11.96
C VAL A 56 17.91 14.52 12.71
N GLU A 57 18.63 15.59 13.05
CA GLU A 57 19.82 15.57 13.88
C GLU A 57 19.46 16.06 15.28
N LEU A 58 19.80 15.27 16.28
CA LEU A 58 19.55 15.54 17.68
C LEU A 58 20.89 15.55 18.43
N TYR A 59 21.19 16.62 19.14
CA TYR A 59 22.37 16.69 20.02
C TYR A 59 21.89 16.66 21.47
N PRO A 60 21.89 15.48 22.12
CA PRO A 60 21.30 15.35 23.45
C PRO A 60 22.10 16.07 24.54
N GLY A 61 23.42 16.27 24.34
CA GLY A 61 24.29 17.13 25.14
C GLY A 61 24.41 18.58 24.66
N GLY A 62 23.70 18.94 23.58
CA GLY A 62 23.76 20.25 22.93
C GLY A 62 24.83 20.36 21.85
N HIS A 63 24.59 21.25 20.89
CA HIS A 63 25.55 21.66 19.87
C HIS A 63 26.63 22.57 20.49
N GLU A 64 27.70 22.88 19.74
CA GLU A 64 28.75 23.81 20.16
C GLU A 64 28.19 25.17 20.62
N ASP A 65 27.16 25.67 19.93
CA ASP A 65 26.49 26.95 20.24
C ASP A 65 25.32 26.84 21.22
N SER A 66 25.03 25.63 21.72
CA SER A 66 23.97 25.44 22.71
C SER A 66 24.38 26.02 24.07
N LYS A 67 23.41 26.48 24.86
CA LYS A 67 23.60 26.75 26.28
C LYS A 67 23.71 25.42 27.02
N GLU A 68 24.42 25.41 28.14
CA GLU A 68 24.56 24.22 28.98
C GLU A 68 23.20 23.59 29.32
N GLY A 69 23.14 22.26 29.27
CA GLY A 69 21.94 21.47 29.54
C GLY A 69 20.82 21.56 28.50
N ASN A 70 21.01 22.28 27.38
CA ASN A 70 20.02 22.34 26.29
C ASN A 70 20.31 21.33 25.20
N VAL A 71 19.23 20.79 24.64
CA VAL A 71 19.26 19.89 23.49
C VAL A 71 19.13 20.72 22.22
N SER A 72 19.94 20.41 21.21
CA SER A 72 19.80 20.96 19.86
C SER A 72 19.05 19.98 18.97
N VAL A 73 18.18 20.51 18.11
CA VAL A 73 17.46 19.75 17.09
C VAL A 73 17.51 20.49 15.76
N SER A 74 17.90 19.79 14.70
CA SER A 74 17.88 20.28 13.32
C SER A 74 17.26 19.27 12.37
N LEU A 75 16.71 19.79 11.28
CA LEU A 75 16.26 19.03 10.13
C LEU A 75 17.22 19.32 8.96
N THR A 76 17.78 18.28 8.35
CA THR A 76 18.72 18.38 7.22
C THR A 76 18.12 17.78 5.95
N ASN A 77 18.46 18.38 4.81
CA ASN A 77 18.19 17.83 3.48
C ASN A 77 19.43 17.05 3.01
N GLU A 78 19.32 15.72 2.90
CA GLU A 78 20.41 14.84 2.46
C GLU A 78 20.49 14.71 0.93
N SER A 79 19.58 15.37 0.20
CA SER A 79 19.56 15.34 -1.26
C SER A 79 20.58 16.30 -1.87
N PRO A 80 21.10 16.02 -3.08
CA PRO A 80 22.01 16.94 -3.78
C PRO A 80 21.31 18.21 -4.29
N GLU A 81 19.99 18.16 -4.45
CA GLU A 81 19.19 19.29 -4.91
C GLU A 81 18.62 20.08 -3.73
N SER A 82 18.60 21.41 -3.86
CA SER A 82 17.97 22.28 -2.87
C SER A 82 16.45 22.21 -2.93
N ILE A 83 15.81 22.61 -1.83
CA ILE A 83 14.37 22.78 -1.73
C ILE A 83 14.03 23.96 -0.82
N GLN A 84 12.99 24.71 -1.16
CA GLN A 84 12.39 25.69 -0.26
C GLN A 84 11.21 25.04 0.46
N ALA A 85 11.22 25.10 1.78
CA ALA A 85 10.13 24.54 2.59
C ALA A 85 9.87 25.39 3.84
N HIS A 86 8.60 25.48 4.22
CA HIS A 86 8.27 25.73 5.61
C HIS A 86 8.40 24.41 6.38
N PHE A 87 8.97 24.50 7.58
CA PHE A 87 9.09 23.35 8.45
C PHE A 87 8.60 23.72 9.85
N LYS A 88 8.12 22.71 10.59
CA LYS A 88 7.91 22.77 12.03
C LYS A 88 8.47 21.50 12.67
N ILE A 89 9.16 21.68 13.79
CA ILE A 89 9.58 20.58 14.66
C ILE A 89 8.85 20.77 15.97
N ILE A 90 8.06 19.80 16.37
CA ILE A 90 7.19 19.89 17.55
C ILE A 90 7.46 18.71 18.48
N LEU A 91 7.65 19.00 19.76
CA LEU A 91 7.62 18.04 20.85
C LEU A 91 6.35 18.28 21.68
N LYS A 92 5.51 17.24 21.78
CA LYS A 92 4.27 17.25 22.56
C LYS A 92 4.42 16.32 23.76
N HIS A 93 3.75 16.64 24.86
CA HIS A 93 3.67 15.72 25.98
C HIS A 93 2.83 14.50 25.55
N PRO A 94 3.22 13.27 25.92
CA PRO A 94 2.62 12.07 25.35
C PRO A 94 1.18 11.83 25.81
N THR A 95 0.78 12.33 26.98
CA THR A 95 -0.52 12.05 27.59
C THR A 95 -1.33 13.30 27.94
N ASP A 96 -0.70 14.48 27.99
CA ASP A 96 -1.34 15.72 28.43
C ASP A 96 -1.28 16.75 27.31
N GLN A 97 -2.44 17.12 26.77
CA GLN A 97 -2.53 18.10 25.69
C GLN A 97 -2.41 19.54 26.18
N ASN A 98 -2.53 19.79 27.48
CA ASN A 98 -2.41 21.11 28.10
C ASN A 98 -0.97 21.43 28.53
N GLU A 99 -0.11 20.42 28.60
CA GLU A 99 1.31 20.59 28.91
C GLU A 99 2.05 21.42 27.86
N ARG A 100 3.15 22.04 28.29
CA ARG A 100 3.89 22.99 27.45
C ARG A 100 4.37 22.33 26.15
N LEU A 101 4.02 22.90 25.01
CA LEU A 101 4.50 22.44 23.71
C LEU A 101 5.83 23.12 23.34
N PHE A 102 6.83 22.34 22.96
CA PHE A 102 8.08 22.89 22.40
C PHE A 102 8.01 22.85 20.88
N ARG A 103 8.24 23.98 20.23
CA ARG A 103 8.25 24.04 18.77
C ARG A 103 9.33 24.95 18.19
N ILE A 104 9.77 24.57 17.01
CA ILE A 104 10.52 25.40 16.06
C ILE A 104 9.64 25.47 14.83
N GLU A 105 9.43 26.65 14.27
CA GLU A 105 8.79 26.81 12.97
C GLU A 105 9.59 27.81 12.16
N SER A 106 9.63 27.63 10.84
CA SER A 106 10.10 28.71 9.98
C SER A 106 9.15 29.90 10.11
N ASN A 107 9.66 31.12 9.93
CA ASN A 107 8.84 32.33 9.90
C ASN A 107 7.89 32.32 8.69
N ASP A 108 7.24 33.45 8.42
CA ASP A 108 6.35 33.63 7.25
C ASP A 108 7.06 33.39 5.90
N GLU A 109 8.39 33.38 5.88
CA GLU A 109 9.20 33.00 4.72
C GLU A 109 9.64 31.53 4.76
N MET A 110 9.73 30.91 3.58
CA MET A 110 10.29 29.56 3.43
C MET A 110 11.80 29.56 3.66
N VAL A 111 12.29 28.47 4.25
CA VAL A 111 13.72 28.22 4.38
C VAL A 111 14.21 27.44 3.17
N THR A 112 15.32 27.90 2.58
CA THR A 112 16.04 27.14 1.56
C THR A 112 16.96 26.12 2.24
N PHE A 113 16.65 24.84 2.04
CA PHE A 113 17.52 23.72 2.42
C PHE A 113 18.39 23.35 1.22
N GLY A 114 19.67 23.75 1.27
CA GLY A 114 20.67 23.35 0.27
C GLY A 114 21.04 21.86 0.35
N ALA A 115 21.99 21.43 -0.48
CA ALA A 115 22.55 20.09 -0.39
C ALA A 115 23.27 19.92 0.96
N ARG A 116 22.84 18.96 1.78
CA ARG A 116 23.30 18.80 3.18
C ARG A 116 23.05 20.04 4.05
N GLY A 117 22.12 20.90 3.63
CA GLY A 117 21.73 22.10 4.37
C GLY A 117 20.72 21.74 5.47
N GLY A 118 20.94 22.29 6.67
CA GLY A 118 20.06 22.08 7.82
C GLY A 118 19.47 23.36 8.38
N ASN A 119 18.30 23.24 9.01
CA ASN A 119 17.72 24.32 9.82
C ASN A 119 17.11 23.74 11.09
N GLY A 120 17.21 24.46 12.20
CA GLY A 120 16.91 23.95 13.52
C GLY A 120 17.07 25.00 14.61
N ARG A 121 17.20 24.53 15.85
CA ARG A 121 17.40 25.40 17.01
C ARG A 121 18.41 24.79 17.97
N TYR A 122 19.50 25.53 18.19
CA TYR A 122 20.55 25.14 19.15
C TYR A 122 20.04 24.96 20.58
N ASN A 123 19.05 25.76 20.97
CA ASN A 123 18.43 25.71 22.30
C ASN A 123 16.95 25.36 22.17
N PHE A 124 16.64 24.11 21.80
CA PHE A 124 15.26 23.66 21.60
C PHE A 124 14.52 23.57 22.94
N ALA A 125 15.07 22.80 23.88
CA ALA A 125 14.57 22.67 25.24
C ALA A 125 15.69 22.17 26.16
N LYS A 126 15.53 22.34 27.47
CA LYS A 126 16.41 21.71 28.46
C LYS A 126 16.23 20.19 28.41
N ARG A 127 17.34 19.46 28.49
CA ARG A 127 17.34 17.98 28.53
C ARG A 127 16.47 17.45 29.67
N GLU A 128 16.61 18.02 30.86
CA GLU A 128 15.81 17.66 32.04
C GLU A 128 14.30 17.76 31.79
N THR A 129 13.87 18.79 31.08
CA THR A 129 12.46 18.94 30.71
C THR A 129 12.05 17.93 29.66
N MET A 130 12.88 17.67 28.65
CA MET A 130 12.56 16.68 27.62
C MET A 130 12.45 15.24 28.18
N LEU A 131 13.14 14.94 29.29
CA LEU A 131 13.00 13.65 30.00
C LEU A 131 11.60 13.44 30.56
N THR A 132 10.83 14.50 30.84
CA THR A 132 9.42 14.37 31.30
C THR A 132 8.45 14.15 30.15
N TYR A 133 8.89 14.25 28.89
CA TYR A 133 8.06 14.11 27.68
C TYR A 133 8.25 12.74 27.01
N LEU A 134 8.86 11.79 27.71
CA LEU A 134 9.11 10.45 27.19
C LEU A 134 7.88 9.57 27.36
N HIS A 135 7.58 8.79 26.33
CA HIS A 135 6.61 7.70 26.40
C HIS A 135 7.36 6.38 26.30
N ASN A 136 7.34 5.55 27.35
CA ASN A 136 8.12 4.31 27.44
C ASN A 136 9.60 4.50 27.04
N GLY A 137 10.24 5.55 27.59
CA GLY A 137 11.64 5.89 27.32
C GLY A 137 11.92 6.47 25.93
N THR A 138 10.89 6.70 25.12
CA THR A 138 11.01 7.21 23.75
C THR A 138 10.64 8.69 23.68
N LEU A 139 11.53 9.49 23.09
CA LEU A 139 11.25 10.88 22.73
C LEU A 139 10.69 10.93 21.32
N SER A 140 9.54 11.57 21.12
CA SER A 140 8.88 11.64 19.81
C SER A 140 8.79 13.07 19.30
N LEU A 141 9.37 13.33 18.13
CA LEU A 141 9.31 14.62 17.44
C LEU A 141 8.36 14.54 16.25
N GLU A 142 7.46 15.51 16.13
CA GLU A 142 6.61 15.71 14.97
C GLU A 142 7.28 16.71 14.02
N ILE A 143 7.64 16.27 12.83
CA ILE A 143 8.20 17.06 11.75
C ILE A 143 7.08 17.37 10.75
N HIS A 144 6.71 18.63 10.65
CA HIS A 144 5.73 19.12 9.69
C HIS A 144 6.47 19.84 8.57
N LEU A 145 6.21 19.48 7.32
CA LEU A 145 6.81 20.12 6.15
C LEU A 145 5.72 20.58 5.19
N ARG A 146 5.90 21.76 4.56
CA ARG A 146 5.14 22.15 3.37
C ARG A 146 6.04 22.96 2.44
N THR A 147 5.86 22.77 1.15
CA THR A 147 6.50 23.56 0.08
C THR A 147 5.42 24.26 -0.74
N TYR A 148 5.81 25.15 -1.66
CA TYR A 148 4.92 25.55 -2.73
C TYR A 148 4.44 24.29 -3.46
N LYS A 149 3.16 24.24 -3.83
CA LYS A 149 2.71 23.24 -4.79
C LYS A 149 3.62 23.40 -5.99
N LYS A 150 4.33 22.33 -6.34
CA LYS A 150 4.97 22.23 -7.65
C LYS A 150 3.85 22.56 -8.62
N ALA A 151 4.02 23.59 -9.45
CA ALA A 151 3.03 23.91 -10.47
C ALA A 151 2.76 22.58 -11.19
N GLU A 152 1.54 22.06 -11.06
CA GLU A 152 1.06 21.19 -12.11
C GLU A 152 1.22 22.01 -13.39
N PRO A 153 1.81 21.45 -14.45
CA PRO A 153 2.07 22.24 -15.65
C PRO A 153 0.81 23.03 -16.02
N ASP A 154 0.94 24.34 -16.25
CA ASP A 154 -0.16 25.29 -16.55
C ASP A 154 -1.01 24.91 -17.78
N SER A 155 -0.68 23.82 -18.47
CA SER A 155 -1.60 23.14 -19.37
C SER A 155 -2.47 22.17 -18.59
N PHE A 156 -3.79 22.37 -18.59
CA PHE A 156 -4.71 21.25 -18.43
C PHE A 156 -4.37 20.23 -19.52
N VAL A 157 -3.57 19.22 -19.16
CA VAL A 157 -3.35 18.04 -19.98
C VAL A 157 -4.43 17.08 -19.54
N PRO A 158 -5.49 16.87 -20.33
CA PRO A 158 -6.44 15.83 -20.00
C PRO A 158 -5.66 14.53 -19.81
N SER A 159 -5.93 13.83 -18.70
CA SER A 159 -5.41 12.47 -18.52
C SER A 159 -5.76 11.64 -19.74
N ASN A 160 -4.93 10.65 -20.07
CA ASN A 160 -5.19 9.76 -21.19
C ASN A 160 -6.60 9.17 -21.06
N SER A 161 -7.53 9.62 -21.91
CA SER A 161 -8.94 9.21 -21.88
C SER A 161 -9.15 7.83 -22.47
N PHE A 162 -8.09 7.04 -22.68
CA PHE A 162 -8.17 5.68 -23.20
C PHE A 162 -9.16 4.83 -22.41
N CYS A 163 -9.06 4.75 -21.08
CA CYS A 163 -10.00 3.95 -20.27
C CYS A 163 -11.44 4.46 -20.43
N ASP A 164 -11.66 5.78 -20.37
CA ASP A 164 -12.99 6.37 -20.56
C ASP A 164 -13.57 6.08 -21.97
N ASN A 165 -12.72 6.10 -22.99
CA ASN A 165 -13.12 5.79 -24.36
C ASN A 165 -13.39 4.30 -24.56
N MET A 166 -12.58 3.43 -23.97
CA MET A 166 -12.78 1.99 -23.98
C MET A 166 -14.09 1.61 -23.27
N LEU A 167 -14.37 2.23 -22.12
CA LEU A 167 -15.61 2.04 -21.37
C LEU A 167 -16.87 2.42 -22.16
N LYS A 168 -16.80 3.31 -23.16
CA LYS A 168 -17.95 3.57 -24.06
C LYS A 168 -18.34 2.35 -24.90
N GLY A 169 -17.39 1.45 -25.15
CA GLY A 169 -17.62 0.17 -25.84
C GLY A 169 -18.01 -0.98 -24.91
N PHE A 170 -18.13 -0.74 -23.60
CA PHE A 170 -18.55 -1.76 -22.64
C PHE A 170 -20.00 -2.20 -22.92
N ASN A 171 -20.22 -3.50 -23.08
CA ASN A 171 -21.53 -4.10 -23.34
C ASN A 171 -22.27 -3.49 -24.54
N ASN A 172 -21.53 -3.04 -25.56
CA ASN A 172 -22.09 -2.46 -26.77
C ASN A 172 -22.24 -3.54 -27.86
N GLU A 173 -23.48 -3.89 -28.20
CA GLU A 173 -23.80 -4.93 -29.18
C GLU A 173 -23.26 -4.62 -30.59
N GLU A 174 -23.30 -3.36 -31.02
CA GLU A 174 -22.91 -2.98 -32.40
C GLU A 174 -21.41 -3.09 -32.67
N MET A 175 -20.60 -2.87 -31.64
CA MET A 175 -19.15 -2.86 -31.77
C MET A 175 -18.51 -4.20 -31.41
N SER A 176 -19.20 -5.02 -30.61
CA SER A 176 -18.65 -6.27 -30.05
C SER A 176 -18.55 -7.37 -31.09
N ASP A 177 -17.55 -8.25 -30.92
CA ASP A 177 -17.31 -9.41 -31.78
C ASP A 177 -17.58 -10.75 -31.07
N VAL A 178 -17.88 -10.71 -29.77
CA VAL A 178 -18.25 -11.88 -28.95
C VAL A 178 -19.41 -11.56 -28.00
N ALA A 179 -20.20 -12.57 -27.68
CA ALA A 179 -21.28 -12.51 -26.71
C ALA A 179 -21.18 -13.64 -25.68
N PHE A 180 -21.61 -13.38 -24.45
CA PHE A 180 -21.64 -14.33 -23.34
C PHE A 180 -23.04 -14.47 -22.78
N GLU A 181 -23.44 -15.69 -22.44
CA GLU A 181 -24.68 -15.95 -21.71
C GLU A 181 -24.33 -16.37 -20.27
N VAL A 182 -24.75 -15.57 -19.29
CA VAL A 182 -24.44 -15.77 -17.86
C VAL A 182 -25.73 -16.02 -17.09
N GLY A 183 -25.72 -17.01 -16.19
CA GLY A 183 -26.85 -17.30 -15.30
C GLY A 183 -27.96 -18.16 -15.90
N GLY A 184 -27.78 -18.67 -17.13
CA GLY A 184 -28.62 -19.73 -17.70
C GLY A 184 -27.98 -21.10 -17.49
N GLU A 185 -28.65 -22.02 -16.80
CA GLU A 185 -28.25 -23.43 -16.81
C GLU A 185 -28.51 -23.98 -18.23
N VAL A 186 -27.46 -24.33 -18.96
CA VAL A 186 -27.61 -24.99 -20.26
C VAL A 186 -28.14 -26.41 -20.01
N GLU A 187 -29.39 -26.68 -20.41
CA GLU A 187 -29.91 -28.05 -20.49
C GLU A 187 -29.06 -28.87 -21.47
N SER A 188 -28.00 -29.50 -20.98
CA SER A 188 -27.40 -30.63 -21.68
C SER A 188 -28.35 -31.82 -21.59
N ALA A 189 -28.59 -32.44 -22.74
CA ALA A 189 -29.68 -33.36 -23.01
C ALA A 189 -29.85 -34.50 -21.97
N ALA A 190 -31.13 -34.83 -21.72
CA ALA A 190 -31.63 -35.99 -20.99
C ALA A 190 -31.68 -35.92 -19.45
N LYS A 191 -32.64 -35.14 -18.90
CA LYS A 191 -33.65 -35.64 -17.94
C LYS A 191 -34.61 -34.52 -17.52
N ARG A 192 -35.85 -34.61 -18.02
CA ARG A 192 -37.00 -33.78 -17.59
C ARG A 192 -37.21 -33.84 -16.07
N ARG A 193 -36.91 -32.75 -15.35
CA ARG A 193 -37.70 -32.30 -14.19
C ARG A 193 -37.70 -30.77 -14.12
N LYS A 194 -38.88 -30.18 -14.28
CA LYS A 194 -39.14 -28.73 -14.22
C LYS A 194 -38.63 -28.14 -12.92
N ARG A 195 -37.58 -27.30 -12.99
CA ARG A 195 -37.19 -26.33 -11.95
C ARG A 195 -37.01 -24.96 -12.62
N ALA A 196 -37.18 -23.89 -11.82
CA ALA A 196 -37.46 -22.54 -12.29
C ALA A 196 -36.45 -22.01 -13.32
N LYS A 197 -36.98 -21.38 -14.38
CA LYS A 197 -36.24 -20.80 -15.50
C LYS A 197 -35.53 -19.51 -15.04
N THR A 198 -34.28 -19.60 -14.61
CA THR A 198 -33.41 -18.43 -14.42
C THR A 198 -33.14 -17.83 -15.81
N THR A 199 -33.51 -16.58 -16.02
CA THR A 199 -33.27 -15.87 -17.28
C THR A 199 -31.78 -15.63 -17.45
N ALA A 200 -31.17 -16.19 -18.50
CA ALA A 200 -29.79 -15.91 -18.87
C ALA A 200 -29.65 -14.42 -19.24
N THR A 201 -28.58 -13.79 -18.78
CA THR A 201 -28.20 -12.41 -19.13
C THR A 201 -27.12 -12.46 -20.19
N THR A 202 -27.33 -11.74 -21.29
CA THR A 202 -26.35 -11.65 -22.37
C THR A 202 -25.43 -10.45 -22.16
N PHE A 203 -24.12 -10.67 -22.30
CA PHE A 203 -23.09 -9.62 -22.27
C PHE A 203 -22.32 -9.60 -23.56
N HIS A 204 -22.03 -8.41 -24.07
CA HIS A 204 -21.26 -8.21 -25.30
C HIS A 204 -19.86 -7.69 -24.98
N ALA A 205 -18.86 -8.25 -25.66
CA ALA A 205 -17.48 -7.82 -25.46
C ALA A 205 -16.63 -7.84 -26.74
N PHE A 206 -15.45 -7.22 -26.65
CA PHE A 206 -14.40 -7.34 -27.67
C PHE A 206 -13.37 -8.39 -27.27
N HIS A 207 -13.21 -9.42 -28.09
CA HIS A 207 -12.23 -10.48 -27.91
C HIS A 207 -10.80 -9.94 -27.75
N SER A 208 -10.45 -8.88 -28.48
CA SER A 208 -9.12 -8.25 -28.39
C SER A 208 -8.83 -7.67 -27.00
N ILE A 209 -9.83 -7.09 -26.32
CA ILE A 209 -9.68 -6.55 -24.96
C ILE A 209 -9.52 -7.70 -23.97
N LEU A 210 -10.33 -8.76 -24.15
CA LEU A 210 -10.26 -9.95 -23.30
C LEU A 210 -8.91 -10.63 -23.44
N ARG A 211 -8.33 -10.71 -24.64
CA ARG A 211 -7.00 -11.32 -24.83
C ARG A 211 -5.90 -10.61 -24.03
N LEU A 212 -6.03 -9.31 -23.81
CA LEU A 212 -5.07 -8.51 -23.06
C LEU A 212 -5.32 -8.55 -21.55
N ASN A 213 -6.59 -8.57 -21.12
CA ASN A 213 -6.95 -8.37 -19.70
C ASN A 213 -7.51 -9.63 -19.01
N ALA A 214 -7.99 -10.61 -19.77
CA ALA A 214 -8.62 -11.85 -19.31
C ALA A 214 -8.33 -12.99 -20.31
N PRO A 215 -7.06 -13.41 -20.48
CA PRO A 215 -6.65 -14.33 -21.53
C PRO A 215 -7.41 -15.67 -21.49
N SER A 216 -7.68 -16.22 -20.30
CA SER A 216 -8.45 -17.46 -20.17
C SER A 216 -9.92 -17.29 -20.57
N LEU A 217 -10.48 -16.08 -20.45
CA LEU A 217 -11.82 -15.76 -20.96
C LEU A 217 -11.82 -15.62 -22.48
N ALA A 218 -10.77 -15.03 -23.05
CA ALA A 218 -10.60 -14.91 -24.50
C ALA A 218 -10.46 -16.29 -25.17
N ASP A 219 -9.71 -17.22 -24.57
CA ASP A 219 -9.49 -18.57 -25.11
C ASP A 219 -10.79 -19.40 -25.19
N MET A 220 -11.80 -19.07 -24.38
CA MET A 220 -13.13 -19.69 -24.45
C MET A 220 -13.98 -19.17 -25.62
N CYS A 221 -13.56 -18.07 -26.26
CA CYS A 221 -14.30 -17.42 -27.32
C CYS A 221 -13.57 -17.60 -28.66
N ARG A 222 -14.36 -17.59 -29.74
CA ARG A 222 -13.83 -17.48 -31.11
C ARG A 222 -14.46 -16.25 -31.76
N PRO A 223 -13.65 -15.27 -32.20
CA PRO A 223 -14.21 -14.09 -32.86
C PRO A 223 -14.92 -14.51 -34.15
N GLY A 224 -16.18 -14.08 -34.29
CA GLY A 224 -17.02 -14.39 -35.46
C GLY A 224 -17.94 -15.61 -35.32
N ASP A 225 -17.94 -16.32 -34.18
CA ASP A 225 -19.03 -17.25 -33.87
C ASP A 225 -20.29 -16.46 -33.49
N GLU A 226 -21.41 -16.75 -34.14
CA GLU A 226 -22.71 -16.14 -33.83
C GLU A 226 -23.31 -16.65 -32.50
N ALA A 227 -22.80 -17.78 -31.99
CA ALA A 227 -23.29 -18.39 -30.77
C ALA A 227 -22.65 -17.72 -29.53
N ALA A 228 -23.50 -17.28 -28.59
CA ALA A 228 -23.03 -16.76 -27.32
C ALA A 228 -22.38 -17.85 -26.46
N VAL A 229 -21.27 -17.51 -25.80
CA VAL A 229 -20.49 -18.43 -24.97
C VAL A 229 -21.15 -18.57 -23.59
N PRO A 230 -21.55 -19.79 -23.17
CA PRO A 230 -22.21 -19.99 -21.89
C PRO A 230 -21.21 -19.93 -20.72
N ILE A 231 -21.45 -19.03 -19.78
CA ILE A 231 -20.69 -18.88 -18.54
C ILE A 231 -21.53 -19.41 -17.37
N ASN A 232 -21.20 -20.63 -16.96
CA ASN A 232 -21.87 -21.31 -15.84
C ASN A 232 -21.19 -20.97 -14.50
N GLY A 233 -21.98 -20.91 -13.42
CA GLY A 233 -21.47 -20.80 -12.04
C GLY A 233 -20.97 -19.41 -11.64
N VAL A 234 -21.22 -18.37 -12.44
CA VAL A 234 -20.91 -16.98 -12.10
C VAL A 234 -22.22 -16.19 -12.09
N ASP A 235 -22.43 -15.37 -11.07
CA ASP A 235 -23.58 -14.48 -11.00
C ASP A 235 -23.48 -13.39 -12.08
N PRO A 236 -24.58 -13.02 -12.77
CA PRO A 236 -24.55 -11.98 -13.79
C PRO A 236 -23.98 -10.64 -13.32
N GLU A 237 -24.23 -10.22 -12.08
CA GLU A 237 -23.70 -8.94 -11.57
C GLU A 237 -22.19 -9.03 -11.31
N VAL A 238 -21.72 -10.18 -10.81
CA VAL A 238 -20.27 -10.44 -10.64
C VAL A 238 -19.58 -10.47 -12.01
N PHE A 239 -20.17 -11.15 -13.00
CA PHE A 239 -19.60 -11.18 -14.35
C PHE A 239 -19.55 -9.79 -14.98
N LYS A 240 -20.58 -8.97 -14.78
CA LYS A 240 -20.61 -7.58 -15.23
C LYS A 240 -19.48 -6.76 -14.61
N MET A 241 -19.24 -6.89 -13.30
CA MET A 241 -18.12 -6.22 -12.62
C MET A 241 -16.77 -6.66 -13.20
N VAL A 242 -16.59 -7.97 -13.37
CA VAL A 242 -15.37 -8.54 -13.94
C VAL A 242 -15.12 -8.03 -15.36
N LEU A 243 -16.15 -8.03 -16.20
CA LEU A 243 -16.07 -7.52 -17.56
C LEU A 243 -15.81 -6.00 -17.57
N TYR A 244 -16.45 -5.24 -16.68
CA TYR A 244 -16.23 -3.80 -16.54
C TYR A 244 -14.77 -3.47 -16.20
N PHE A 245 -14.17 -4.27 -15.32
CA PHE A 245 -12.74 -4.15 -14.98
C PHE A 245 -11.83 -4.39 -16.20
N CYS A 246 -12.12 -5.38 -17.04
CA CYS A 246 -11.35 -5.63 -18.26
C CYS A 246 -11.33 -4.45 -19.25
N TYR A 247 -12.33 -3.58 -19.20
CA TYR A 247 -12.43 -2.39 -20.05
C TYR A 247 -11.73 -1.16 -19.44
N GLY A 248 -11.04 -1.32 -18.31
CA GLY A 248 -10.38 -0.23 -17.59
C GLY A 248 -11.27 0.47 -16.57
N GLY A 249 -12.40 -0.15 -16.20
CA GLY A 249 -13.29 0.35 -15.16
C GLY A 249 -12.77 0.07 -13.76
N THR A 250 -12.90 1.06 -12.87
CA THR A 250 -12.54 0.91 -11.45
C THR A 250 -13.78 0.50 -10.65
N ILE A 251 -13.71 -0.63 -9.95
CA ILE A 251 -14.77 -1.09 -9.04
C ILE A 251 -14.48 -0.52 -7.65
N LYS A 252 -15.51 0.01 -6.98
CA LYS A 252 -15.40 0.55 -5.62
C LYS A 252 -15.20 -0.57 -4.59
N ASP A 253 -14.43 -0.29 -3.55
CA ASP A 253 -14.13 -1.29 -2.52
C ASP A 253 -15.37 -1.82 -1.80
N GLU A 254 -16.44 -1.03 -1.67
CA GLU A 254 -17.72 -1.50 -1.10
C GLU A 254 -18.41 -2.55 -1.96
N GLU A 255 -18.35 -2.40 -3.29
CA GLU A 255 -18.93 -3.35 -4.24
C GLU A 255 -18.09 -4.63 -4.31
N VAL A 256 -16.76 -4.48 -4.30
CA VAL A 256 -15.82 -5.59 -4.21
C VAL A 256 -16.08 -6.38 -2.92
N ALA A 257 -16.26 -5.70 -1.79
CA ALA A 257 -16.48 -6.34 -0.51
C ALA A 257 -17.79 -7.14 -0.44
N ALA A 258 -18.86 -6.66 -1.07
CA ALA A 258 -20.14 -7.36 -1.09
C ALA A 258 -20.04 -8.72 -1.80
N ASN A 259 -19.15 -8.83 -2.80
CA ASN A 259 -19.01 -10.01 -3.65
C ASN A 259 -17.60 -10.59 -3.67
N ALA A 260 -16.77 -10.33 -2.65
CA ALA A 260 -15.32 -10.54 -2.72
C ALA A 260 -14.92 -11.97 -3.10
N LYS A 261 -15.56 -12.98 -2.49
CA LYS A 261 -15.29 -14.40 -2.82
C LYS A 261 -15.68 -14.74 -4.26
N ALA A 262 -16.86 -14.31 -4.70
CA ALA A 262 -17.32 -14.56 -6.07
C ALA A 262 -16.46 -13.84 -7.12
N ILE A 263 -15.98 -12.62 -6.83
CA ILE A 263 -15.05 -11.89 -7.67
C ILE A 263 -13.70 -12.60 -7.74
N ILE A 264 -13.17 -13.09 -6.60
CA ILE A 264 -11.93 -13.87 -6.58
C ILE A 264 -12.08 -15.13 -7.43
N GLU A 265 -13.16 -15.89 -7.27
CA GLU A 265 -13.40 -17.12 -8.04
C GLU A 265 -13.50 -16.85 -9.54
N ALA A 266 -14.20 -15.78 -9.94
CA ALA A 266 -14.32 -15.39 -11.34
C ALA A 266 -13.00 -14.87 -11.92
N ALA A 267 -12.31 -13.99 -11.20
CA ALA A 267 -11.03 -13.43 -11.62
C ALA A 267 -9.94 -14.50 -11.74
N ASP A 268 -9.88 -15.44 -10.79
CA ASP A 268 -8.98 -16.59 -10.81
C ASP A 268 -9.28 -17.51 -12.00
N ARG A 269 -10.57 -17.79 -12.28
CA ARG A 269 -11.00 -18.59 -13.43
C ARG A 269 -10.67 -17.94 -14.77
N PHE A 270 -10.79 -16.62 -14.87
CA PHE A 270 -10.62 -15.88 -16.13
C PHE A 270 -9.21 -15.30 -16.32
N GLY A 271 -8.29 -15.52 -15.36
CA GLY A 271 -6.90 -15.08 -15.44
C GLY A 271 -6.71 -13.57 -15.21
N ILE A 272 -7.59 -12.93 -14.44
CA ILE A 272 -7.59 -11.49 -14.19
C ILE A 272 -6.90 -11.22 -12.86
N VAL A 273 -5.56 -11.30 -12.88
CA VAL A 273 -4.71 -11.21 -11.68
C VAL A 273 -4.98 -9.94 -10.87
N ASN A 274 -5.01 -8.77 -11.52
CA ASN A 274 -5.14 -7.49 -10.81
C ASN A 274 -6.46 -7.39 -10.02
N LEU A 275 -7.57 -7.85 -10.59
CA LEU A 275 -8.87 -7.86 -9.91
C LEU A 275 -8.90 -8.86 -8.76
N LYS A 276 -8.28 -10.04 -8.95
CA LYS A 276 -8.12 -11.05 -7.89
C LYS A 276 -7.35 -10.48 -6.69
N LEU A 277 -6.23 -9.79 -6.94
CA LEU A 277 -5.41 -9.19 -5.89
C LEU A 277 -6.10 -8.01 -5.19
N GLN A 278 -6.87 -7.19 -5.94
CA GLN A 278 -7.70 -6.14 -5.33
C GLN A 278 -8.76 -6.74 -4.41
N ALA A 279 -9.48 -7.76 -4.88
CA ALA A 279 -10.51 -8.43 -4.08
C ALA A 279 -9.93 -9.16 -2.87
N GLU A 280 -8.72 -9.72 -2.98
CA GLU A 280 -7.98 -10.28 -1.86
C GLU A 280 -7.64 -9.23 -0.79
N ALA A 281 -7.18 -8.04 -1.19
CA ALA A 281 -6.85 -6.97 -0.25
C ALA A 281 -8.08 -6.55 0.56
N VAL A 282 -9.21 -6.35 -0.13
CA VAL A 282 -10.50 -6.01 0.52
C VAL A 282 -11.00 -7.13 1.43
N LEU A 283 -10.88 -8.40 0.99
CA LEU A 283 -11.23 -9.56 1.80
C LEU A 283 -10.37 -9.63 3.06
N THR A 284 -9.07 -9.38 2.93
CA THR A 284 -8.10 -9.43 4.02
C THR A 284 -8.37 -8.32 5.04
N GLU A 285 -8.74 -7.12 4.60
CA GLU A 285 -9.07 -6.01 5.50
C GLU A 285 -10.36 -6.26 6.29
N ARG A 286 -11.42 -6.72 5.60
CA ARG A 286 -12.76 -6.85 6.20
C ARG A 286 -12.98 -8.13 7.01
N THR A 287 -12.21 -9.18 6.74
CA THR A 287 -12.38 -10.45 7.46
C THR A 287 -11.64 -10.42 8.78
N GLU A 288 -12.39 -10.52 9.88
CA GLU A 288 -11.85 -10.77 11.21
C GLU A 288 -11.55 -12.26 11.39
N ILE A 289 -10.30 -12.60 11.68
CA ILE A 289 -9.86 -13.99 11.87
C ILE A 289 -10.14 -14.40 13.32
N THR A 290 -10.82 -15.53 13.49
CA THR A 290 -11.14 -16.14 14.78
C THR A 290 -10.74 -17.61 14.76
N VAL A 291 -10.62 -18.24 15.93
CA VAL A 291 -10.23 -19.67 16.02
C VAL A 291 -11.19 -20.57 15.22
N ASP A 292 -12.47 -20.21 15.17
CA ASP A 292 -13.51 -21.00 14.47
C ASP A 292 -13.44 -20.88 12.94
N ASN A 293 -13.08 -19.71 12.40
CA ASN A 293 -13.05 -19.49 10.95
C ASN A 293 -11.67 -19.69 10.30
N MET A 294 -10.62 -19.75 11.13
CA MET A 294 -9.23 -19.76 10.71
C MET A 294 -8.89 -20.88 9.71
N LEU A 295 -9.29 -22.12 9.99
CA LEU A 295 -8.98 -23.26 9.12
C LEU A 295 -9.65 -23.15 7.76
N ASP A 296 -10.96 -22.87 7.74
CA ASP A 296 -11.71 -22.71 6.48
C ASP A 296 -11.16 -21.57 5.64
N SER A 297 -10.85 -20.43 6.29
CA SER A 297 -10.21 -19.29 5.65
C SER A 297 -8.81 -19.63 5.12
N LEU A 298 -8.04 -20.44 5.84
CA LEU A 298 -6.70 -20.85 5.43
C LEU A 298 -6.73 -21.79 4.23
N LEU A 299 -7.61 -22.79 4.25
CA LEU A 299 -7.80 -23.71 3.13
C LEU A 299 -8.29 -22.97 1.89
N TYR A 300 -9.22 -22.02 2.07
CA TYR A 300 -9.66 -21.15 0.98
C TYR A 300 -8.50 -20.32 0.41
N ALA A 301 -7.72 -19.65 1.28
CA ALA A 301 -6.59 -18.83 0.87
C ALA A 301 -5.56 -19.65 0.06
N ASN A 302 -5.18 -20.82 0.57
CA ASN A 302 -4.24 -21.71 -0.10
C ASN A 302 -4.81 -22.22 -1.45
N SER A 303 -6.08 -22.61 -1.50
CA SER A 303 -6.70 -23.11 -2.74
C SER A 303 -6.77 -22.08 -3.87
N LYS A 304 -6.79 -20.80 -3.53
CA LYS A 304 -6.88 -19.66 -4.45
C LYS A 304 -5.58 -18.87 -4.59
N ASN A 305 -4.49 -19.34 -3.99
CA ASN A 305 -3.20 -18.64 -3.94
C ASN A 305 -3.31 -17.20 -3.40
N LEU A 306 -4.13 -16.99 -2.37
CA LEU A 306 -4.31 -15.69 -1.71
C LEU A 306 -3.23 -15.48 -0.65
N ALA A 307 -2.01 -15.20 -1.10
CA ALA A 307 -0.84 -15.07 -0.24
C ALA A 307 -0.98 -13.99 0.85
N LEU A 308 -1.61 -12.84 0.56
CA LEU A 308 -1.80 -11.77 1.54
C LEU A 308 -2.82 -12.17 2.61
N PHE A 309 -3.90 -12.84 2.21
CA PHE A 309 -4.89 -13.33 3.16
C PHE A 309 -4.32 -14.46 4.02
N GLN A 310 -3.55 -15.37 3.40
CA GLN A 310 -2.82 -16.43 4.09
C GLN A 310 -1.83 -15.86 5.10
N GLU A 311 -1.06 -14.83 4.75
CA GLU A 311 -0.11 -14.17 5.66
C GLU A 311 -0.80 -13.62 6.92
N LYS A 312 -1.96 -12.95 6.77
CA LYS A 312 -2.76 -12.47 7.91
C LYS A 312 -3.20 -13.60 8.84
N ILE A 313 -3.61 -14.74 8.26
CA ILE A 313 -4.02 -15.92 9.04
C ILE A 313 -2.83 -16.51 9.79
N MET A 314 -1.65 -16.60 9.16
CA MET A 314 -0.45 -17.12 9.81
C MET A 314 0.05 -16.22 10.94
N ASP A 315 -0.05 -14.90 10.79
CA ASP A 315 0.25 -13.96 11.87
C ASP A 315 -0.70 -14.19 13.07
N PHE A 316 -2.01 -14.36 12.81
CA PHE A 316 -2.98 -14.69 13.87
C PHE A 316 -2.67 -16.02 14.57
N VAL A 317 -2.29 -17.07 13.81
CA VAL A 317 -1.87 -18.38 14.37
C VAL A 317 -0.64 -18.21 15.26
N ALA A 318 0.34 -17.44 14.82
CA ALA A 318 1.58 -17.21 15.57
C ALA A 318 1.32 -16.43 16.87
N GLU A 319 0.38 -15.50 16.88
CA GLU A 319 0.00 -14.70 18.05
C GLU A 319 -0.90 -15.44 19.05
N ASN A 320 -1.72 -16.40 18.60
CA ASN A 320 -2.73 -17.10 19.42
C ASN A 320 -2.43 -18.60 19.60
N GLY A 321 -1.15 -18.99 19.49
CA GLY A 321 -0.75 -20.41 19.54
C GLY A 321 -1.22 -21.15 20.80
N ASP A 322 -1.29 -20.48 21.95
CA ASP A 322 -1.77 -21.03 23.23
C ASP A 322 -3.26 -21.41 23.21
N ARG A 323 -4.08 -20.67 22.46
CA ARG A 323 -5.53 -20.92 22.32
C ARG A 323 -5.85 -21.96 21.26
N ILE A 324 -4.96 -22.13 20.30
CA ILE A 324 -5.14 -23.00 19.14
C ILE A 324 -4.62 -24.41 19.43
N VAL A 325 -3.48 -24.52 20.10
CA VAL A 325 -2.85 -25.81 20.44
C VAL A 325 -3.79 -26.62 21.35
N GLY A 326 -4.24 -27.76 20.83
CA GLY A 326 -5.14 -28.69 21.52
C GLY A 326 -6.64 -28.48 21.25
N ASN A 327 -7.03 -27.35 20.66
CA ASN A 327 -8.43 -27.04 20.35
C ASN A 327 -8.76 -27.16 18.84
N VAL A 328 -7.75 -27.16 17.97
CA VAL A 328 -7.89 -27.17 16.52
C VAL A 328 -7.12 -28.36 15.93
N SER A 329 -7.74 -29.12 15.02
CA SER A 329 -7.05 -30.17 14.25
C SER A 329 -6.40 -29.58 13.00
N PHE A 330 -5.17 -29.97 12.73
CA PHE A 330 -4.38 -29.54 11.56
C PHE A 330 -4.20 -30.65 10.51
N ASP A 331 -4.94 -31.75 10.62
CA ASP A 331 -4.75 -32.93 9.77
C ASP A 331 -4.94 -32.62 8.27
N ASP A 332 -5.84 -31.69 7.95
CA ASP A 332 -6.15 -31.29 6.58
C ASP A 332 -5.28 -30.14 6.05
N VAL A 333 -4.33 -29.63 6.85
CA VAL A 333 -3.49 -28.48 6.48
C VAL A 333 -2.33 -28.94 5.59
N PRO A 334 -2.20 -28.40 4.37
CA PRO A 334 -1.09 -28.73 3.48
C PRO A 334 0.28 -28.47 4.11
N GLY A 335 1.22 -29.41 3.93
CA GLY A 335 2.53 -29.35 4.58
C GLY A 335 3.39 -28.15 4.17
N ASN A 336 3.15 -27.55 3.00
CA ASN A 336 3.81 -26.31 2.59
C ASN A 336 3.49 -25.14 3.53
N LEU A 337 2.29 -25.11 4.12
CA LEU A 337 1.84 -24.04 5.02
C LEU A 337 2.57 -24.04 6.36
N ILE A 338 3.20 -25.15 6.75
CA ILE A 338 4.01 -25.24 7.97
C ILE A 338 5.22 -24.30 7.88
N SER A 339 5.81 -24.16 6.69
CA SER A 339 6.91 -23.22 6.43
C SER A 339 6.49 -21.77 6.71
N ASP A 340 5.28 -21.40 6.27
CA ASP A 340 4.73 -20.07 6.49
C ASP A 340 4.40 -19.81 7.97
N ILE A 341 3.88 -20.80 8.70
CA ILE A 341 3.67 -20.70 10.16
C ILE A 341 5.01 -20.48 10.88
N LEU A 342 6.02 -21.30 10.57
CA LEU A 342 7.36 -21.14 11.15
C LEU A 342 7.97 -19.78 10.83
N THR A 343 7.74 -19.28 9.61
CA THR A 343 8.18 -17.96 9.19
C THR A 343 7.49 -16.87 9.99
N ALA A 344 6.16 -16.92 10.15
CA ALA A 344 5.40 -15.97 10.96
C ALA A 344 5.86 -15.96 12.43
N VAL A 345 6.03 -17.14 13.03
CA VAL A 345 6.54 -17.28 14.41
C VAL A 345 7.96 -16.72 14.54
N ALA A 346 8.83 -16.96 13.57
CA ALA A 346 10.20 -16.44 13.58
C ALA A 346 10.25 -14.93 13.34
N ARG A 347 9.36 -14.37 12.50
CA ARG A 347 9.18 -12.91 12.35
C ARG A 347 8.81 -12.26 13.69
N GLY A 348 7.88 -12.84 14.44
CA GLY A 348 7.48 -12.33 15.76
C GLY A 348 8.57 -12.43 16.83
N LYS A 349 9.55 -13.32 16.66
CA LYS A 349 10.68 -13.54 17.58
C LYS A 349 11.97 -12.79 17.21
N ARG A 350 12.04 -12.19 16.02
CA ARG A 350 13.25 -11.48 15.56
C ARG A 350 13.46 -10.19 16.37
N SER A 351 14.48 -10.18 17.22
CA SER A 351 15.14 -8.94 17.65
C SER A 351 15.98 -8.41 16.49
N ILE A 352 16.03 -7.09 16.30
CA ILE A 352 16.85 -6.41 15.29
C ILE A 352 18.29 -6.94 15.35
N SER A 353 18.64 -7.87 14.48
CA SER A 353 20.00 -8.36 14.30
C SER A 353 20.25 -8.52 12.81
N THR A 354 21.37 -7.96 12.36
CA THR A 354 21.90 -7.96 11.01
C THR A 354 21.94 -9.37 10.40
N SER A 355 20.96 -9.66 9.55
CA SER A 355 20.89 -10.83 8.68
C SER A 355 21.34 -10.48 7.26
N GLY A 356 21.94 -11.44 6.55
CA GLY A 356 22.38 -11.27 5.16
C GLY A 356 21.21 -11.14 4.16
N PRO A 357 21.47 -10.80 2.88
CA PRO A 357 20.43 -10.50 1.88
C PRO A 357 19.43 -11.64 1.62
N GLU A 358 19.87 -12.90 1.61
CA GLU A 358 18.97 -14.07 1.49
C GLU A 358 18.07 -14.24 2.72
N ASP A 359 18.61 -13.94 3.90
CA ASP A 359 17.93 -14.02 5.19
C ASP A 359 17.01 -12.81 5.42
N ASP A 360 17.03 -11.81 4.53
CA ASP A 360 16.06 -10.71 4.49
C ASP A 360 14.85 -11.10 3.61
N MET A 361 15.09 -11.69 2.44
CA MET A 361 14.02 -12.15 1.52
C MET A 361 13.13 -13.24 2.12
N LYS A 362 13.72 -14.17 2.88
CA LYS A 362 12.97 -15.23 3.58
C LYS A 362 11.97 -14.70 4.60
N PHE A 363 12.04 -13.44 5.01
CA PHE A 363 11.12 -12.86 5.99
C PHE A 363 10.34 -11.66 5.46
N MET A 364 10.60 -11.20 4.23
CA MET A 364 9.82 -10.14 3.57
C MET A 364 8.33 -10.45 3.53
N ARG A 365 7.52 -9.41 3.74
CA ARG A 365 6.05 -9.48 3.72
C ARG A 365 5.54 -9.64 2.29
N VAL A 366 4.34 -10.20 2.12
CA VAL A 366 3.76 -10.44 0.79
C VAL A 366 3.64 -9.16 -0.03
N SER A 367 3.25 -8.04 0.61
CA SER A 367 3.17 -6.74 -0.04
C SER A 367 4.53 -6.23 -0.57
N GLU A 368 5.62 -6.53 0.14
CA GLU A 368 6.97 -6.15 -0.28
C GLU A 368 7.45 -7.01 -1.44
N LEU A 369 7.19 -8.32 -1.39
CA LEU A 369 7.49 -9.26 -2.47
C LEU A 369 6.76 -8.88 -3.76
N ARG A 370 5.45 -8.61 -3.68
CA ARG A 370 4.64 -8.16 -4.82
C ARG A 370 5.15 -6.86 -5.42
N LYS A 371 5.56 -5.91 -4.59
CA LYS A 371 6.12 -4.64 -5.05
C LYS A 371 7.42 -4.86 -5.83
N GLN A 372 8.35 -5.66 -5.31
CA GLN A 372 9.61 -5.96 -6.00
C GLN A 372 9.40 -6.72 -7.31
N LEU A 373 8.48 -7.68 -7.34
CA LEU A 373 8.11 -8.42 -8.55
C LEU A 373 7.48 -7.48 -9.60
N HIS A 374 6.57 -6.60 -9.18
CA HIS A 374 5.95 -5.61 -10.06
C HIS A 374 6.99 -4.66 -10.67
N ASP A 375 7.92 -4.15 -9.86
CA ASP A 375 9.00 -3.25 -10.31
C ASP A 375 9.93 -3.93 -11.33
N LYS A 376 10.02 -5.27 -11.29
CA LYS A 376 10.78 -6.11 -12.23
C LYS A 376 9.94 -6.63 -13.40
N GLY A 377 8.63 -6.33 -13.46
CA GLY A 377 7.72 -6.83 -14.49
C GLY A 377 7.43 -8.34 -14.42
N LEU A 378 7.64 -8.96 -13.26
CA LEU A 378 7.41 -10.38 -13.01
C LEU A 378 5.98 -10.65 -12.52
N CYS A 379 5.56 -11.91 -12.57
CA CYS A 379 4.24 -12.32 -12.07
C CYS A 379 4.11 -12.05 -10.56
N ILE A 380 3.05 -11.37 -10.16
CA ILE A 380 2.74 -11.01 -8.76
C ILE A 380 1.66 -11.91 -8.12
N ASP A 381 1.11 -12.86 -8.88
CA ASP A 381 0.18 -13.88 -8.38
C ASP A 381 0.91 -15.17 -7.99
N GLY A 382 0.33 -15.91 -7.05
CA GLY A 382 0.88 -17.18 -6.57
C GLY A 382 1.19 -17.19 -5.07
N SER A 383 1.75 -18.31 -4.63
CA SER A 383 2.16 -18.50 -3.24
C SER A 383 3.35 -17.61 -2.88
N ARG A 384 3.57 -17.42 -1.58
CA ARG A 384 4.73 -16.69 -1.08
C ARG A 384 6.04 -17.33 -1.51
N GLU A 385 6.15 -18.66 -1.49
CA GLU A 385 7.33 -19.37 -1.97
C GLU A 385 7.58 -19.15 -3.46
N THR A 386 6.51 -19.14 -4.28
CA THR A 386 6.62 -18.87 -5.73
C THR A 386 7.18 -17.46 -5.97
N MET A 387 6.70 -16.47 -5.21
CA MET A 387 7.19 -15.09 -5.32
C MET A 387 8.68 -14.97 -4.94
N ILE A 388 9.11 -15.66 -3.89
CA ILE A 388 10.53 -15.69 -3.48
C ILE A 388 11.38 -16.39 -4.55
N ALA A 389 10.93 -17.54 -5.06
CA ALA A 389 11.66 -18.28 -6.09
C ALA A 389 11.85 -17.45 -7.37
N LEU A 390 10.81 -16.74 -7.83
CA LEU A 390 10.89 -15.85 -9.00
C LEU A 390 11.90 -14.70 -8.78
N LEU A 391 11.96 -14.14 -7.57
CA LEU A 391 12.93 -13.11 -7.26
C LEU A 391 14.36 -13.65 -7.21
N MET A 392 14.57 -14.86 -6.66
CA MET A 392 15.89 -15.51 -6.61
C MET A 392 16.39 -15.85 -8.01
N GLU A 393 15.56 -16.48 -8.85
CA GLU A 393 15.90 -16.81 -10.24
C GLU A 393 16.29 -15.56 -11.03
N ASN A 394 15.56 -14.46 -10.86
CA ASN A 394 15.88 -13.19 -11.51
C ASN A 394 17.18 -12.54 -11.00
N ILE A 395 17.62 -12.83 -9.77
CA ILE A 395 18.91 -12.35 -9.25
C ILE A 395 20.04 -13.18 -9.86
N GLU A 396 19.90 -14.52 -9.86
CA GLU A 396 20.87 -15.45 -10.45
C GLU A 396 21.06 -15.22 -11.97
N SER A 397 20.00 -14.85 -12.69
CA SER A 397 20.09 -14.52 -14.12
C SER A 397 20.80 -13.19 -14.38
N GLY A 398 20.60 -12.19 -13.51
CA GLY A 398 21.24 -10.87 -13.62
C GLY A 398 22.76 -10.90 -13.38
N ASP A 399 23.22 -11.79 -12.49
CA ASP A 399 24.65 -11.95 -12.19
C ASP A 399 25.40 -12.67 -13.34
N ASN A 400 24.70 -13.53 -14.11
CA ASN A 400 25.27 -14.23 -15.26
C ASN A 400 25.35 -13.36 -16.54
N GLU A 401 24.48 -12.36 -16.70
CA GLU A 401 24.57 -11.40 -17.83
C GLU A 401 25.60 -10.28 -17.58
N SER A 402 26.09 -10.15 -16.35
CA SER A 402 27.04 -9.12 -15.91
C SER A 402 28.51 -9.60 -15.88
N SER A 403 28.79 -10.84 -16.30
CA SER A 403 30.10 -11.49 -16.22
C SER A 403 30.81 -11.62 -17.57
#